data_AF-A0A9D7QL69-F1
#
_entry.id   AF-A0A9D7QL69-F1
#
_cell.length_a   1.000
_cell.length_b   1.000
_cell.length_c   1.000
_cell.angle_alpha   90.00
_cell.angle_beta   90.00
_cell.angle_gamma   90.00
#
_symmetry.space_group_name_H-M   'P 1'
#
loop_
_entity.id
_entity.type
_entity.pdbx_description
1 polymer ?
#
loop_
_entity_poly.entity_id
_entity_poly.type
_entity_poly.pdbx_seq_one_letter_code
_entity_poly.pdbx_strand_id
1 'polypeptide(L)'
;MELETLRKIRGAKDLVEEVIDAAALQIGEAQRVMTRKPYALLASVPPLATPVRAIEEAHLYAVDGVYFAIRLGNRLFGLIAGLALDRLEAHARGKPPP
;
A
#
# COMPACT_ATOMS: atom_id res chain seq x y z
N MET A 1 -22.00 -11.17 -18.23
CA MET A 1 -21.91 -9.83 -17.61
C MET A 1 -21.87 -8.80 -18.71
N GLU A 2 -22.64 -7.73 -18.57
CA GLU A 2 -22.62 -6.57 -19.49
C GLU A 2 -21.22 -5.92 -19.48
N LEU A 3 -20.74 -5.44 -20.63
CA LEU A 3 -19.44 -4.75 -20.77
C LEU A 3 -19.36 -3.50 -19.87
N GLU A 4 -20.50 -2.81 -19.67
CA GLU A 4 -20.58 -1.66 -18.77
C GLU A 4 -20.28 -2.05 -17.31
N THR A 5 -20.77 -3.20 -16.86
CA THR A 5 -20.50 -3.72 -15.51
C THR A 5 -19.02 -4.02 -15.31
N LEU A 6 -18.34 -4.59 -16.31
CA LEU A 6 -16.89 -4.85 -16.25
C LEU A 6 -16.08 -3.55 -16.15
N ARG A 7 -16.48 -2.50 -16.88
CA ARG A 7 -15.84 -1.17 -16.78
C ARG A 7 -16.04 -0.53 -15.40
N LYS A 8 -17.23 -0.63 -14.82
CA LYS A 8 -17.51 -0.15 -13.46
C LYS A 8 -16.65 -0.88 -12.43
N ILE A 9 -16.52 -2.21 -12.55
CA ILE A 9 -15.66 -3.02 -11.66
C ILE A 9 -14.19 -2.60 -11.81
N ARG A 10 -13.70 -2.37 -13.03
CA ARG A 10 -12.33 -1.88 -13.27
C ARG A 10 -12.09 -0.54 -12.57
N GLY A 11 -12.99 0.43 -12.79
CA GLY A 11 -12.87 1.74 -12.14
C GLY A 11 -12.93 1.67 -10.61
N ALA A 12 -13.80 0.84 -10.05
CA ALA A 12 -13.86 0.62 -8.61
C ALA A 12 -12.57 -0.01 -8.05
N LYS A 13 -12.00 -0.98 -8.78
CA LYS A 13 -10.74 -1.64 -8.42
C LYS A 13 -9.57 -0.65 -8.42
N ASP A 14 -9.48 0.22 -9.42
CA ASP A 14 -8.41 1.23 -9.50
C ASP A 14 -8.54 2.28 -8.38
N LEU A 15 -9.76 2.71 -8.06
CA LEU A 15 -10.01 3.62 -6.93
C LEU A 15 -9.61 3.02 -5.58
N VAL A 16 -9.96 1.74 -5.35
CA VAL A 16 -9.57 1.05 -4.11
C VAL A 16 -8.05 0.90 -4.02
N GLU A 17 -7.39 0.56 -5.11
CA GLU A 17 -5.93 0.44 -5.17
C GLU A 17 -5.27 1.79 -4.80
N GLU A 18 -5.75 2.90 -5.36
CA GLU A 18 -5.25 4.24 -5.07
C GLU A 18 -5.48 4.64 -3.60
N VAL A 19 -6.67 4.38 -3.04
CA VAL A 19 -6.99 4.69 -1.65
C VAL A 19 -6.10 3.91 -0.68
N ILE A 20 -5.86 2.63 -0.94
CA ILE A 20 -4.98 1.80 -0.10
C ILE A 20 -3.54 2.32 -0.16
N ASP A 21 -3.03 2.63 -1.36
CA ASP A 21 -1.68 3.18 -1.52
C ASP A 21 -1.51 4.53 -0.80
N ALA A 22 -2.49 5.42 -0.93
CA ALA A 22 -2.49 6.72 -0.26
C ALA A 22 -2.60 6.60 1.26
N ALA A 23 -3.48 5.72 1.75
CA ALA A 23 -3.62 5.46 3.18
C ALA A 23 -2.34 4.87 3.78
N ALA A 24 -1.75 3.86 3.13
CA ALA A 24 -0.50 3.25 3.57
C ALA A 24 0.63 4.29 3.66
N LEU A 25 0.71 5.21 2.70
CA LEU A 25 1.69 6.30 2.73
C LEU A 25 1.46 7.25 3.91
N GLN A 26 0.23 7.74 4.09
CA GLN A 26 -0.09 8.69 5.16
C GLN A 26 0.10 8.08 6.55
N ILE A 27 -0.32 6.83 6.75
CA ILE A 27 -0.15 6.13 8.03
C ILE A 27 1.34 5.88 8.29
N GLY A 28 2.12 5.51 7.27
CA GLY A 28 3.58 5.34 7.39
C GLY A 28 4.28 6.62 7.87
N GLU A 29 3.95 7.77 7.27
CA GLU A 29 4.49 9.06 7.69
C GLU A 29 4.06 9.45 9.10
N ALA A 30 2.78 9.26 9.45
CA ALA A 30 2.28 9.52 10.80
C ALA A 30 3.01 8.66 11.84
N GLN A 31 3.18 7.37 11.56
CA GLN A 31 3.90 6.44 12.43
C GLN A 31 5.38 6.84 12.56
N ARG A 32 6.04 7.22 11.47
CA ARG A 32 7.42 7.73 11.48
C ARG A 32 7.57 8.93 12.41
N VAL A 33 6.66 9.91 12.33
CA VAL A 33 6.66 11.08 13.22
C VAL A 33 6.39 10.68 14.68
N MET A 34 5.45 9.78 14.92
CA MET A 34 5.13 9.30 16.26
C MET A 34 6.29 8.52 16.89
N THR A 35 6.97 7.67 16.12
CA THR A 35 8.12 6.87 16.56
C THR A 35 9.30 7.72 16.97
N ARG A 36 9.59 8.82 16.26
CA ARG A 36 10.73 9.72 16.59
C ARG A 36 10.63 10.34 17.99
N LYS A 37 9.43 10.66 18.47
CA LYS A 37 9.22 11.37 19.75
C LYS A 37 9.80 10.64 20.97
N PRO A 38 9.47 9.37 21.25
CA PRO A 38 10.03 8.65 22.39
C PRO A 38 11.53 8.42 22.28
N TYR A 39 12.07 8.14 21.09
CA TYR A 39 13.53 7.98 20.91
C TYR A 39 14.28 9.30 21.17
N ALA A 40 13.74 10.45 20.75
CA ALA A 40 14.33 11.74 21.05
C ALA A 40 14.40 12.03 22.56
N LEU A 41 13.37 11.62 23.33
CA LEU A 41 13.39 11.72 24.78
C LEU A 41 14.48 10.84 25.40
N LEU A 42 14.60 9.58 24.96
CA LEU A 42 15.62 8.66 25.47
C LEU A 42 17.04 9.09 25.09
N ALA A 43 17.21 9.70 23.91
CA ALA A 43 18.51 10.19 23.44
C ALA A 43 19.01 11.43 24.21
N SER A 44 18.14 12.08 25.00
CA SER A 44 18.54 13.16 25.91
C SER A 44 19.41 12.67 27.08
N VAL A 45 19.42 11.36 27.33
CA VAL A 45 20.28 10.72 28.33
C VAL A 45 21.61 10.33 27.66
N PRO A 46 22.74 11.02 27.95
CA PRO A 46 23.99 10.88 27.20
C PRO A 46 24.51 9.43 27.02
N PRO A 47 24.54 8.56 28.05
CA PRO A 47 25.01 7.18 27.86
C PRO A 47 24.10 6.32 26.95
N LEU A 48 22.86 6.76 26.70
CA LEU A 48 21.89 6.04 25.88
C LEU A 48 21.76 6.61 24.46
N ALA A 49 22.31 7.79 24.17
CA ALA A 49 22.08 8.49 22.91
C ALA A 49 22.42 7.65 21.67
N THR A 50 23.61 7.03 21.65
CA THR A 50 24.07 6.18 20.53
C THR A 50 23.22 4.93 20.35
N PRO A 51 23.00 4.07 21.37
CA PRO A 51 22.17 2.87 21.20
C PRO A 51 20.71 3.21 20.87
N VAL A 52 20.14 4.28 21.44
CA VAL A 52 18.77 4.71 21.18
C VAL A 52 18.58 5.10 19.71
N ARG A 53 19.52 5.84 19.12
CA ARG A 53 19.48 6.20 17.69
C ARG A 53 19.58 4.99 16.77
N ALA A 54 20.43 4.02 17.09
CA ALA A 54 20.54 2.78 16.31
C ALA A 54 19.22 1.98 16.31
N ILE A 55 18.55 1.91 17.46
CA ILE A 55 17.24 1.25 17.57
C ILE A 55 16.17 2.05 16.83
N GLU A 56 16.18 3.39 16.93
CA GLU A 56 15.28 4.27 16.18
C GLU A 56 15.39 4.02 14.67
N GLU A 57 16.60 4.01 14.12
CA GLU A 57 16.85 3.74 12.70
C GLU A 57 16.35 2.36 12.29
N ALA A 58 16.62 1.32 13.09
CA ALA A 58 16.13 -0.03 12.83
C ALA A 58 14.60 -0.11 12.86
N HIS A 59 13.96 0.58 13.80
CA HIS A 59 12.51 0.65 13.90
C HIS A 59 11.91 1.35 12.68
N LEU A 60 12.47 2.50 12.28
CA LEU A 60 12.02 3.23 11.09
C LEU A 60 12.18 2.39 9.82
N TYR A 61 13.29 1.67 9.67
CA TYR A 61 13.52 0.78 8.55
C TYR A 61 12.49 -0.35 8.49
N ALA A 62 12.17 -0.96 9.64
CA ALA A 62 11.14 -2.00 9.71
C ALA A 62 9.76 -1.45 9.33
N VAL A 63 9.40 -0.27 9.83
CA VAL A 63 8.13 0.40 9.51
C VAL A 63 8.04 0.73 8.01
N ASP A 64 9.08 1.36 7.45
CA ASP A 64 9.15 1.66 6.02
C ASP A 64 9.02 0.38 5.18
N GLY A 65 9.65 -0.71 5.61
CA GLY A 65 9.55 -2.03 4.98
C GLY A 65 8.13 -2.60 4.99
N VAL A 66 7.40 -2.50 6.11
CA VAL A 66 6.01 -2.99 6.21
C VAL A 66 5.09 -2.21 5.25
N TYR A 67 5.15 -0.88 5.25
CA TYR A 67 4.31 -0.08 4.37
C TYR A 67 4.68 -0.23 2.89
N PHE A 68 5.98 -0.43 2.59
CA PHE A 68 6.41 -0.82 1.26
C PHE A 68 5.80 -2.16 0.82
N ALA A 69 5.83 -3.17 1.70
CA ALA A 69 5.25 -4.48 1.41
C ALA A 69 3.73 -4.42 1.18
N ILE A 70 3.00 -3.61 1.96
CA ILE A 70 1.56 -3.38 1.76
C ILE A 70 1.30 -2.83 0.36
N ARG A 71 2.02 -1.78 -0.04
CA ARG A 71 1.88 -1.18 -1.38
C ARG A 71 2.26 -2.14 -2.50
N LEU A 72 3.33 -2.93 -2.31
CA LEU A 72 3.74 -3.93 -3.28
C LEU A 72 2.66 -5.01 -3.46
N GLY A 73 2.09 -5.50 -2.35
CA GLY A 73 1.00 -6.46 -2.36
C GLY A 73 -0.25 -5.92 -3.03
N ASN A 74 -0.61 -4.67 -2.75
CA ASN A 74 -1.74 -3.97 -3.36
C ASN A 74 -1.57 -3.87 -4.90
N ARG A 75 -0.39 -3.44 -5.36
CA ARG A 75 -0.06 -3.39 -6.80
C ARG A 75 -0.10 -4.75 -7.47
N LEU A 76 0.44 -5.78 -6.82
CA LEU A 76 0.42 -7.14 -7.36
C LEU A 76 -1.02 -7.66 -7.50
N PHE A 77 -1.85 -7.43 -6.49
CA PHE A 77 -3.26 -7.78 -6.55
C PHE A 77 -3.99 -7.00 -7.66
N GLY A 78 -3.67 -5.71 -7.80
CA GLY A 78 -4.17 -4.85 -8.86
C GLY A 78 -3.87 -5.38 -10.27
N LEU A 79 -2.65 -5.86 -10.50
CA LEU A 79 -2.25 -6.48 -11.77
C LEU A 79 -3.02 -7.77 -12.05
N ILE A 80 -3.14 -8.66 -11.06
CA ILE A 80 -3.86 -9.93 -11.19
C ILE A 80 -5.35 -9.68 -11.48
N ALA A 81 -5.97 -8.75 -10.75
CA ALA A 81 -7.34 -8.35 -10.97
C ALA A 81 -7.54 -7.74 -12.36
N GLY A 82 -6.60 -6.92 -12.83
CA GLY A 82 -6.60 -6.36 -14.19
C GLY A 82 -6.61 -7.44 -15.26
N LEU A 83 -5.71 -8.43 -15.14
CA LEU A 83 -5.62 -9.57 -16.05
C LEU A 83 -6.91 -10.40 -16.07
N ALA A 84 -7.52 -10.64 -14.91
CA ALA A 84 -8.78 -11.35 -14.81
C ALA A 84 -9.91 -10.59 -15.53
N LEU A 85 -9.98 -9.27 -15.34
CA LEU A 85 -10.96 -8.41 -16.02
C LEU A 85 -10.74 -8.38 -17.53
N ASP A 86 -9.50 -8.34 -18.01
CA ASP A 86 -9.17 -8.40 -19.44
C ASP A 86 -9.67 -9.69 -20.08
N ARG A 87 -9.49 -10.83 -19.40
CA ARG A 87 -9.98 -12.13 -19.87
C ARG A 87 -11.50 -12.17 -19.95
N LEU A 88 -12.20 -11.62 -18.95
CA LEU A 88 -13.66 -11.53 -18.94
C LEU A 88 -14.19 -10.60 -20.03
N GLU A 89 -13.52 -9.47 -20.25
CA GLU A 89 -13.87 -8.51 -21.30
C GLU A 89 -13.69 -9.11 -22.69
N ALA A 90 -12.58 -9.82 -22.94
CA ALA A 90 -12.35 -10.54 -24.19
C ALA A 90 -13.44 -11.60 -24.45
N HIS A 91 -13.86 -12.33 -23.42
CA HIS A 91 -14.93 -13.33 -23.51
C HIS A 91 -16.30 -12.69 -23.78
N ALA A 92 -16.57 -11.53 -23.18
CA ALA A 92 -17.81 -10.78 -23.39
C ALA A 92 -17.90 -10.17 -24.80
N ARG A 93 -16.78 -9.70 -25.37
CA ARG A 93 -16.74 -9.18 -26.75
C ARG A 93 -16.87 -10.25 -27.84
N GLY A 94 -16.48 -11.49 -27.55
CA GLY A 94 -16.56 -12.62 -28.50
C GLY A 94 -17.94 -13.28 -28.61
N LYS A 95 -18.91 -12.89 -27.77
CA LYS A 95 -20.28 -13.42 -27.82
C LYS A 95 -21.10 -12.61 -28.85
N PRO A 96 -21.66 -13.21 -29.92
CA PRO A 96 -22.53 -12.49 -30.84
C PRO A 96 -23.80 -12.00 -30.11
N PRO A 97 -24.37 -10.86 -30.53
CA PRO A 97 -25.62 -10.36 -29.94
C PRO A 97 -26.77 -11.36 -30.17
N PRO A 98 -27.74 -11.46 -29.25
CA PRO A 98 -28.94 -12.28 -29.44
C PRO A 98 -29.82 -11.78 -30.59
#